data_AF-A0A7S3XMC1-F1
#
_entry.id   AF-A0A7S3XMC1-F1
#
_cell.length_a   1.000
_cell.length_b   1.000
_cell.length_c   1.000
_cell.angle_alpha   90.00
_cell.angle_beta   90.00
_cell.angle_gamma   90.00
#
_symmetry.space_group_name_H-M   'P 1'
#
loop_
_entity.id
_entity.type
_entity.pdbx_description
1 polymer ?
#
loop_
_entity_poly.entity_id
_entity_poly.type
_entity_poly.pdbx_seq_one_letter_code
_entity_poly.pdbx_strand_id
1 'polypeptide(L)'
;VRQERLALLQEEAVASGKSNAAVEMRWADLIDRKEHNTPQDLHAQIEAQKAACAEIIASKDALIHEFELQLKAKDEEYVKALKQQARDVDDLLGKMRGEFAELREEYAGQLDAVEDAFLQERADQLAAHRQEVDGLFARRREAELAYMRAKQERQEAAQREIEDNLTKDAEEYSKLKIKLENDVQTLQEQLEEMRATYQLNTEKLEYNFRVLTERDNENKSTLAQQKRRQNRLKDALSALVHRYHEADATARRRNDELTEKYRLVTKQYRDLQAKFRHFEAQDTGRRAAVWRMHEDEVRERVDQVLRASRVIHAQQLGWEWRPPNLELLYDRDHVEEGGAAAEEQEKK
;
A
#
# COMPACT_ATOMS: atom_id res chain seq x y z
N VAL A 1 51.99 -119.28 -79.39
CA VAL A 1 51.59 -118.67 -80.68
C VAL A 1 52.77 -118.13 -81.50
N ARG A 2 53.47 -117.04 -81.12
CA ARG A 2 54.55 -116.48 -81.96
C ARG A 2 55.75 -117.43 -82.15
N GLN A 3 56.15 -118.13 -81.09
CA GLN A 3 57.27 -119.08 -81.14
C GLN A 3 56.90 -120.37 -81.91
N GLU A 4 55.69 -120.88 -81.75
CA GLU A 4 55.17 -122.04 -82.50
C GLU A 4 55.03 -121.73 -84.00
N ARG A 5 54.55 -120.52 -84.36
CA ARG A 5 54.51 -120.05 -85.75
C ARG A 5 55.89 -120.00 -86.40
N LEU A 6 56.91 -119.59 -85.65
CA LEU A 6 58.29 -119.57 -86.14
C LEU A 6 58.84 -120.99 -86.32
N ALA A 7 58.50 -121.93 -85.44
CA ALA A 7 58.90 -123.33 -85.57
C ALA A 7 58.25 -123.99 -86.80
N LEU A 8 56.94 -123.80 -87.03
CA LEU A 8 56.24 -124.32 -88.21
C LEU A 8 56.79 -123.75 -89.52
N LEU A 9 57.13 -122.45 -89.55
CA LEU A 9 57.79 -121.83 -90.70
C LEU A 9 59.20 -122.40 -90.94
N GLN A 10 59.94 -122.71 -89.88
CA GLN A 10 61.27 -123.33 -89.99
C GLN A 10 61.18 -124.77 -90.48
N GLU A 11 60.23 -125.56 -89.98
CA GLU A 11 59.99 -126.93 -90.41
C GLU A 11 59.55 -126.99 -91.87
N GLU A 12 58.59 -126.15 -92.28
CA GLU A 12 58.16 -126.06 -93.67
C GLU A 12 59.28 -125.53 -94.58
N ALA A 13 60.10 -124.57 -94.12
CA ALA A 13 61.25 -124.09 -94.89
C ALA A 13 62.30 -125.19 -95.11
N VAL A 14 62.58 -126.02 -94.10
CA VAL A 14 63.51 -127.15 -94.21
C VAL A 14 62.93 -128.27 -95.07
N ALA A 15 61.65 -128.61 -94.90
CA ALA A 15 60.98 -129.64 -95.69
C ALA A 15 60.81 -129.23 -97.16
N SER A 16 60.33 -128.00 -97.41
CA SER A 16 60.22 -127.42 -98.74
C SER A 16 61.59 -127.23 -99.39
N GLY A 17 62.62 -126.83 -98.64
CA GLY A 17 63.99 -126.71 -99.15
C GLY A 17 64.57 -128.04 -99.63
N LYS A 18 64.36 -129.12 -98.86
CA LYS A 18 64.77 -130.49 -99.27
C LYS A 18 63.99 -130.98 -100.49
N SER A 19 62.69 -130.74 -100.55
CA SER A 19 61.84 -131.14 -101.68
C SER A 19 62.16 -130.36 -102.95
N ASN A 20 62.40 -129.04 -102.85
CA ASN A 20 62.86 -128.21 -103.96
C ASN A 20 64.23 -128.66 -104.49
N ALA A 21 65.19 -128.95 -103.60
CA ALA A 21 66.50 -129.45 -104.02
C ALA A 21 66.39 -130.81 -104.74
N ALA A 22 65.47 -131.68 -104.30
CA ALA A 22 65.22 -132.95 -104.98
C ALA A 22 64.56 -132.77 -106.36
N VAL A 23 63.64 -131.81 -106.50
CA VAL A 23 63.06 -131.41 -107.79
C VAL A 23 64.15 -130.85 -108.72
N GLU A 24 65.01 -129.96 -108.22
CA GLU A 24 66.11 -129.34 -108.96
C GLU A 24 67.16 -130.37 -109.43
N MET A 25 67.55 -131.31 -108.56
CA MET A 25 68.43 -132.42 -108.94
C MET A 25 67.82 -133.31 -110.03
N ARG A 26 66.53 -133.62 -109.92
CA ARG A 26 65.86 -134.42 -110.95
C ARG A 26 65.66 -133.66 -112.26
N TRP A 27 65.52 -132.33 -112.23
CA TRP A 27 65.57 -131.49 -113.44
C TRP A 27 66.96 -131.52 -114.08
N ALA A 28 68.04 -131.46 -113.28
CA ALA A 28 69.40 -131.61 -113.79
C ALA A 28 69.62 -133.00 -114.42
N ASP A 29 69.16 -134.08 -113.77
CA ASP A 29 69.20 -135.44 -114.32
C ASP A 29 68.40 -135.59 -115.63
N LEU A 30 67.25 -134.91 -115.75
CA LEU A 30 66.42 -134.87 -116.96
C LEU A 30 67.11 -134.19 -118.13
N ILE A 31 67.95 -133.17 -117.85
CA ILE A 31 68.70 -132.41 -118.86
C ILE A 31 69.97 -133.17 -119.30
N ASP A 32 70.65 -133.84 -118.37
CA ASP A 32 71.91 -134.54 -118.65
C ASP A 32 71.72 -135.91 -119.35
N ARG A 33 70.55 -136.55 -119.18
CA ARG A 33 70.24 -137.82 -119.84
C ARG A 33 69.82 -137.65 -121.30
N LYS A 34 70.83 -137.51 -122.18
CA LYS A 34 70.69 -137.53 -123.66
C LYS A 34 70.13 -138.85 -124.26
N GLU A 35 69.80 -139.86 -123.46
CA GLU A 35 69.37 -141.20 -123.92
C GLU A 35 67.85 -141.47 -123.85
N HIS A 36 67.03 -140.56 -123.33
CA HIS A 36 65.56 -140.72 -123.35
C HIS A 36 64.98 -140.31 -124.71
N ASN A 37 65.23 -141.12 -125.74
CA ASN A 37 64.85 -140.88 -127.14
C ASN A 37 63.38 -141.25 -127.47
N THR A 38 62.48 -141.18 -126.48
CA THR A 38 61.03 -141.40 -126.61
C THR A 38 60.27 -140.23 -125.96
N PRO A 39 59.58 -139.37 -126.75
CA PRO A 39 58.86 -138.19 -126.24
C PRO A 39 57.82 -138.49 -125.14
N GLN A 40 57.29 -139.72 -125.09
CA GLN A 40 56.29 -140.13 -124.09
C GLN A 40 56.89 -140.28 -122.67
N ASP A 41 58.11 -140.82 -122.55
CA ASP A 41 58.77 -140.98 -121.25
C ASP A 41 59.21 -139.64 -120.67
N LEU A 42 59.69 -138.73 -121.53
CA LEU A 42 60.02 -137.36 -121.13
C LEU A 42 58.77 -136.62 -120.61
N HIS A 43 57.63 -136.76 -121.30
CA HIS A 43 56.37 -136.17 -120.85
C HIS A 43 55.93 -136.73 -119.50
N ALA A 44 56.00 -138.06 -119.29
CA ALA A 44 55.64 -138.67 -118.01
C ALA A 44 56.51 -138.18 -116.84
N GLN A 45 57.82 -137.99 -117.06
CA GLN A 45 58.72 -137.45 -116.04
C GLN A 45 58.48 -135.96 -115.77
N ILE A 46 58.15 -135.16 -116.79
CA ILE A 46 57.75 -133.76 -116.62
C ILE A 46 56.44 -133.66 -115.83
N GLU A 47 55.46 -134.51 -116.12
CA GLU A 47 54.19 -134.53 -115.36
C GLU A 47 54.42 -134.98 -113.91
N ALA A 48 55.32 -135.95 -113.67
CA ALA A 48 55.72 -136.31 -112.31
C ALA A 48 56.41 -135.16 -111.56
N GLN A 49 57.23 -134.35 -112.24
CA GLN A 49 57.84 -133.17 -111.63
C GLN A 49 56.85 -132.03 -111.39
N LYS A 50 55.91 -131.81 -112.31
CA LYS A 50 54.82 -130.86 -112.11
C LYS A 50 53.97 -131.28 -110.90
N ALA A 51 53.70 -132.57 -110.73
CA ALA A 51 52.99 -133.08 -109.56
C ALA A 51 53.78 -132.82 -108.26
N ALA A 52 55.09 -133.08 -108.24
CA ALA A 52 55.93 -132.78 -107.08
C ALA A 52 55.99 -131.28 -106.74
N CYS A 53 56.11 -130.40 -107.75
CA CYS A 53 56.01 -128.96 -107.56
C CYS A 53 54.62 -128.54 -107.04
N ALA A 54 53.56 -129.15 -107.54
CA ALA A 54 52.19 -128.87 -107.11
C ALA A 54 51.96 -129.28 -105.65
N GLU A 55 52.55 -130.38 -105.18
CA GLU A 55 52.51 -130.78 -103.77
C GLU A 55 53.22 -129.77 -102.86
N ILE A 56 54.39 -129.23 -103.26
CA ILE A 56 55.10 -128.19 -102.51
C ILE A 56 54.31 -126.87 -102.48
N ILE A 57 53.64 -126.53 -103.58
CA ILE A 57 52.78 -125.35 -103.63
C ILE A 57 51.58 -125.57 -102.71
N ALA A 58 50.95 -126.76 -102.75
CA ALA A 58 49.82 -127.09 -101.89
C ALA A 58 50.15 -127.06 -100.39
N SER A 59 51.35 -127.50 -99.98
CA SER A 59 51.78 -127.41 -98.57
C SER A 59 51.97 -125.96 -98.11
N LYS A 60 52.58 -125.12 -98.94
CA LYS A 60 52.72 -123.68 -98.70
C LYS A 60 51.38 -122.97 -98.66
N ASP A 61 50.49 -123.28 -99.61
CA ASP A 61 49.16 -122.71 -99.68
C ASP A 61 48.32 -123.10 -98.45
N ALA A 62 48.46 -124.34 -97.96
CA ALA A 62 47.83 -124.78 -96.71
C ALA A 62 48.34 -124.01 -95.49
N LEU A 63 49.66 -123.82 -95.38
CA LEU A 63 50.26 -123.06 -94.28
C LEU A 63 49.90 -121.57 -94.33
N ILE A 64 49.87 -120.98 -95.54
CA ILE A 64 49.39 -119.61 -95.76
C ILE A 64 47.95 -119.50 -95.29
N HIS A 65 47.08 -120.44 -95.67
CA HIS A 65 45.68 -120.41 -95.29
C HIS A 65 45.48 -120.54 -93.77
N GLU A 66 46.27 -121.37 -93.10
CA GLU A 66 46.25 -121.47 -91.64
C GLU A 66 46.66 -120.16 -90.97
N PHE A 67 47.71 -119.49 -91.44
CA PHE A 67 48.10 -118.18 -90.91
C PHE A 67 47.10 -117.08 -91.22
N GLU A 68 46.47 -117.10 -92.38
CA GLU A 68 45.36 -116.20 -92.69
C GLU A 68 44.18 -116.40 -91.73
N LEU A 69 43.85 -117.65 -91.40
CA LEU A 69 42.80 -117.97 -90.44
C LEU A 69 43.15 -117.48 -89.02
N GLN A 70 44.39 -117.71 -88.58
CA GLN A 70 44.88 -117.23 -87.29
C GLN A 70 44.91 -115.69 -87.21
N LEU A 71 45.33 -115.01 -88.29
CA LEU A 71 45.30 -113.55 -88.37
C LEU A 71 43.86 -113.04 -88.30
N LYS A 72 42.94 -113.60 -89.08
CA LYS A 72 41.51 -113.26 -89.02
C LYS A 72 40.94 -113.45 -87.62
N ALA A 73 41.25 -114.56 -86.95
CA ALA A 73 40.79 -114.81 -85.58
C ALA A 73 41.34 -113.77 -84.58
N LYS A 74 42.61 -113.37 -84.71
CA LYS A 74 43.21 -112.33 -83.86
C LYS A 74 42.67 -110.94 -84.16
N ASP A 75 42.43 -110.61 -85.43
CA ASP A 75 41.79 -109.36 -85.83
C ASP A 75 40.35 -109.29 -85.29
N GLU A 76 39.60 -110.40 -85.34
CA GLU A 76 38.27 -110.47 -84.71
C GLU A 76 38.32 -110.28 -83.20
N GLU A 77 39.28 -110.91 -82.50
CA GLU A 77 39.50 -110.69 -81.06
C GLU A 77 39.85 -109.23 -80.75
N TYR A 78 40.73 -108.61 -81.55
CA TYR A 78 41.12 -107.22 -81.37
C TYR A 78 39.95 -106.26 -81.62
N VAL A 79 39.16 -106.48 -82.68
CA VAL A 79 37.94 -105.70 -82.94
C VAL A 79 36.92 -105.88 -81.82
N LYS A 80 36.77 -107.09 -81.25
CA LYS A 80 35.93 -107.31 -80.08
C LYS A 80 36.43 -106.53 -78.86
N ALA A 81 37.75 -106.54 -78.59
CA ALA A 81 38.35 -105.79 -77.51
C ALA A 81 38.16 -104.27 -77.68
N LEU A 82 38.38 -103.73 -78.89
CA LEU A 82 38.14 -102.31 -79.20
C LEU A 82 36.67 -101.93 -79.01
N LYS A 83 35.73 -102.78 -79.44
CA LYS A 83 34.30 -102.55 -79.21
C LYS A 83 33.95 -102.57 -77.73
N GLN A 84 34.57 -103.46 -76.94
CA GLN A 84 34.37 -103.48 -75.49
C GLN A 84 34.93 -102.23 -74.85
N GLN A 85 36.16 -101.83 -75.18
CA GLN A 85 36.77 -100.62 -74.65
C GLN A 85 35.96 -99.36 -75.01
N ALA A 86 35.44 -99.27 -76.23
CA ALA A 86 34.57 -98.17 -76.63
C ALA A 86 33.31 -98.10 -75.75
N ARG A 87 32.67 -99.25 -75.48
CA ARG A 87 31.52 -99.33 -74.57
C ARG A 87 31.89 -98.93 -73.14
N ASP A 88 33.02 -99.41 -72.63
CA ASP A 88 33.46 -99.09 -71.27
C ASP A 88 33.74 -97.58 -71.11
N VAL A 89 34.30 -96.94 -72.15
CA VAL A 89 34.51 -95.48 -72.19
C VAL A 89 33.18 -94.74 -72.26
N ASP A 90 32.24 -95.18 -73.08
CA ASP A 90 30.90 -94.60 -73.16
C ASP A 90 30.15 -94.71 -71.83
N ASP A 91 30.24 -95.86 -71.16
CA ASP A 91 29.65 -96.09 -69.83
C ASP A 91 30.29 -95.18 -68.76
N LEU A 92 31.61 -95.02 -68.80
CA LEU A 92 32.31 -94.10 -67.89
C LEU A 92 31.88 -92.65 -68.13
N LEU A 93 31.82 -92.22 -69.40
CA LEU A 93 31.34 -90.88 -69.76
C LEU A 93 29.88 -90.67 -69.34
N GLY A 94 29.04 -91.70 -69.46
CA GLY A 94 27.66 -91.68 -68.97
C GLY A 94 27.59 -91.46 -67.46
N LYS A 95 28.36 -92.22 -66.67
CA LYS A 95 28.45 -92.06 -65.22
C LYS A 95 28.97 -90.70 -64.81
N MET A 96 30.07 -90.24 -65.42
CA MET A 96 30.63 -88.92 -65.14
C MET A 96 29.61 -87.81 -65.44
N ARG A 97 28.88 -87.89 -66.55
CA ARG A 97 27.82 -86.92 -66.86
C ARG A 97 26.68 -86.96 -65.84
N GLY A 98 26.32 -88.15 -65.35
CA GLY A 98 25.34 -88.32 -64.28
C GLY A 98 25.79 -87.63 -63.00
N GLU A 99 27.00 -87.93 -62.51
CA GLU A 99 27.58 -87.30 -61.32
C GLU A 99 27.69 -85.77 -61.46
N PHE A 100 28.07 -85.26 -62.64
CA PHE A 100 28.08 -83.82 -62.88
C PHE A 100 26.69 -83.18 -62.88
N ALA A 101 25.66 -83.90 -63.32
CA ALA A 101 24.28 -83.42 -63.29
C ALA A 101 23.74 -83.38 -61.85
N GLU A 102 23.95 -84.46 -61.09
CA GLU A 102 23.60 -84.55 -59.67
C GLU A 102 24.28 -83.45 -58.85
N LEU A 103 25.60 -83.27 -59.03
CA LEU A 103 26.34 -82.23 -58.33
C LEU A 103 25.85 -80.82 -58.68
N ARG A 104 25.46 -80.57 -59.93
CA ARG A 104 24.87 -79.29 -60.34
C ARG A 104 23.52 -79.04 -59.68
N GLU A 105 22.70 -80.08 -59.58
CA GLU A 105 21.40 -80.01 -58.90
C GLU A 105 21.57 -79.75 -57.40
N GLU A 106 22.52 -80.44 -56.76
CA GLU A 106 22.86 -80.20 -55.35
C GLU A 106 23.36 -78.76 -55.11
N TYR A 107 24.25 -78.24 -55.96
CA TYR A 107 24.71 -76.85 -55.83
C TYR A 107 23.60 -75.84 -56.07
N ALA A 108 22.70 -76.08 -57.02
CA ALA A 108 21.54 -75.23 -57.23
C ALA A 108 20.63 -75.23 -55.98
N GLY A 109 20.33 -76.40 -55.42
CA GLY A 109 19.53 -76.51 -54.20
C GLY A 109 20.20 -75.88 -52.97
N GLN A 110 21.53 -75.98 -52.84
CA GLN A 110 22.26 -75.27 -51.79
C GLN A 110 22.21 -73.75 -51.96
N LEU A 111 22.27 -73.26 -53.20
CA LEU A 111 22.16 -71.84 -53.48
C LEU A 111 20.77 -71.30 -53.15
N ASP A 112 19.72 -72.01 -53.55
CA ASP A 112 18.33 -71.69 -53.19
C ASP A 112 18.14 -71.67 -51.66
N ALA A 113 18.69 -72.65 -50.94
CA ALA A 113 18.62 -72.69 -49.48
C ALA A 113 19.34 -71.51 -48.80
N VAL A 114 20.47 -71.06 -49.35
CA VAL A 114 21.19 -69.87 -48.86
C VAL A 114 20.38 -68.60 -49.14
N GLU A 115 19.78 -68.50 -50.32
CA GLU A 115 18.91 -67.36 -50.68
C GLU A 115 17.68 -67.29 -49.77
N ASP A 116 17.01 -68.41 -49.52
CA ASP A 116 15.86 -68.50 -48.62
C ASP A 116 16.24 -68.10 -47.19
N ALA A 117 17.37 -68.60 -46.67
CA ALA A 117 17.87 -68.23 -45.36
C ALA A 117 18.17 -66.71 -45.27
N PHE A 118 18.79 -66.13 -46.29
CA PHE A 118 19.08 -64.71 -46.35
C PHE A 118 17.80 -63.85 -46.40
N LEU A 119 16.80 -64.28 -47.17
CA LEU A 119 15.51 -63.59 -47.25
C LEU A 119 14.76 -63.65 -45.91
N GLN A 120 14.84 -64.78 -45.21
CA GLN A 120 14.25 -64.93 -43.89
C GLN A 120 14.95 -64.03 -42.86
N GLU A 121 16.28 -64.03 -42.79
CA GLU A 121 17.04 -63.15 -41.89
C GLU A 121 16.72 -61.67 -42.15
N ARG A 122 16.62 -61.28 -43.43
CA ARG A 122 16.23 -59.93 -43.80
C ARG A 122 14.80 -59.60 -43.35
N ALA A 123 13.86 -60.52 -43.49
CA ALA A 123 12.48 -60.32 -43.04
C ALA A 123 12.42 -60.16 -41.51
N ASP A 124 13.15 -60.98 -40.77
CA ASP A 124 13.23 -60.94 -39.31
C ASP A 124 13.86 -59.62 -38.82
N GLN A 125 14.94 -59.16 -39.46
CA GLN A 125 15.55 -57.86 -39.15
C GLN A 125 14.60 -56.70 -39.43
N LEU A 126 13.89 -56.72 -40.56
CA LEU A 126 12.91 -55.68 -40.88
C LEU A 126 11.74 -55.69 -39.89
N ALA A 127 11.29 -56.87 -39.44
CA ALA A 127 10.26 -56.99 -38.42
C ALA A 127 10.72 -56.43 -37.07
N ALA A 128 11.96 -56.75 -36.64
CA ALA A 128 12.55 -56.24 -35.42
C ALA A 128 12.67 -54.71 -35.43
N HIS A 129 13.18 -54.12 -36.52
CA HIS A 129 13.27 -52.66 -36.64
C HIS A 129 11.91 -51.99 -36.69
N ARG A 130 10.90 -52.59 -37.34
CA ARG A 130 9.53 -52.05 -37.31
C ARG A 130 8.97 -52.04 -35.89
N GLN A 131 9.13 -53.13 -35.13
CA GLN A 131 8.71 -53.19 -33.73
C GLN A 131 9.43 -52.16 -32.86
N GLU A 132 10.73 -51.97 -33.08
CA GLU A 132 11.50 -50.95 -32.37
C GLU A 132 10.98 -49.53 -32.65
N VAL A 133 10.74 -49.21 -33.93
CA VAL A 133 10.17 -47.93 -34.35
C VAL A 133 8.78 -47.72 -33.75
N ASP A 134 7.90 -48.72 -33.82
CA ASP A 134 6.57 -48.67 -33.22
C ASP A 134 6.63 -48.47 -31.70
N GLY A 135 7.58 -49.13 -31.03
CA GLY A 135 7.88 -48.96 -29.61
C GLY A 135 8.35 -47.55 -29.26
N LEU A 136 9.23 -46.95 -30.07
CA LEU A 136 9.66 -45.56 -29.90
C LEU A 136 8.49 -44.58 -30.08
N PHE A 137 7.63 -44.81 -31.07
CA PHE A 137 6.41 -44.01 -31.24
C PHE A 137 5.43 -44.16 -30.08
N ALA A 138 5.27 -45.36 -29.52
CA ALA A 138 4.44 -45.59 -28.34
C ALA A 138 4.98 -44.82 -27.12
N ARG A 139 6.28 -44.95 -26.83
CA ARG A 139 6.93 -44.20 -25.74
C ARG A 139 6.81 -42.69 -25.91
N ARG A 140 6.98 -42.20 -27.15
CA ARG A 140 6.79 -40.79 -27.47
C ARG A 140 5.35 -40.35 -27.18
N ARG A 141 4.34 -41.11 -27.64
CA ARG A 141 2.93 -40.81 -27.36
C ARG A 141 2.64 -40.78 -25.86
N GLU A 142 3.17 -41.74 -25.10
CA GLU A 142 3.01 -41.78 -23.65
C GLU A 142 3.65 -40.55 -22.97
N ALA A 143 4.85 -40.18 -23.38
CA ALA A 143 5.54 -38.99 -22.87
C ALA A 143 4.79 -37.69 -23.21
N GLU A 144 4.29 -37.56 -24.45
CA GLU A 144 3.48 -36.43 -24.88
C GLU A 144 2.17 -36.34 -24.07
N LEU A 145 1.48 -37.47 -23.86
CA LEU A 145 0.28 -37.53 -23.02
C LEU A 145 0.57 -37.16 -21.56
N ALA A 146 1.65 -37.67 -20.99
CA ALA A 146 2.07 -37.34 -19.63
C ALA A 146 2.39 -35.84 -19.49
N TYR A 147 3.11 -35.27 -20.46
CA TYR A 147 3.39 -33.84 -20.49
C TYR A 147 2.12 -32.99 -20.58
N MET A 148 1.18 -33.38 -21.46
CA MET A 148 -0.09 -32.66 -21.61
C MET A 148 -0.94 -32.73 -20.35
N ARG A 149 -1.00 -33.90 -19.68
CA ARG A 149 -1.68 -34.04 -18.38
C ARG A 149 -1.03 -33.17 -17.30
N ALA A 150 0.29 -33.23 -17.15
CA ALA A 150 1.00 -32.42 -16.17
C ALA A 150 0.84 -30.90 -16.44
N LYS A 151 0.81 -30.50 -17.71
CA LYS A 151 0.52 -29.12 -18.11
C LYS A 151 -0.90 -28.72 -17.73
N GLN A 152 -1.88 -29.57 -18.01
CA GLN A 152 -3.28 -29.32 -17.67
C GLN A 152 -3.48 -29.23 -16.15
N GLU A 153 -2.91 -30.13 -15.36
CA GLU A 153 -2.95 -30.07 -13.89
C GLU A 153 -2.36 -28.76 -13.34
N ARG A 154 -1.23 -28.30 -13.90
CA ARG A 154 -0.65 -27.00 -13.52
C ARG A 154 -1.55 -25.83 -13.90
N GLN A 155 -2.19 -25.89 -15.06
CA GLN A 155 -3.14 -24.86 -15.49
C GLN A 155 -4.38 -24.84 -14.59
N GLU A 156 -4.94 -26.00 -14.25
CA GLU A 156 -6.06 -26.11 -13.33
C GLU A 156 -5.70 -25.64 -11.91
N ALA A 157 -4.51 -25.95 -11.42
CA ALA A 157 -4.03 -25.44 -10.14
C ALA A 157 -3.90 -23.90 -10.15
N ALA A 158 -3.27 -23.33 -11.19
CA ALA A 158 -3.17 -21.87 -11.33
C ALA A 158 -4.55 -21.20 -11.46
N GLN A 159 -5.48 -21.83 -12.18
CA GLN A 159 -6.86 -21.35 -12.29
C GLN A 159 -7.55 -21.30 -10.92
N ARG A 160 -7.41 -22.37 -10.12
CA ARG A 160 -7.93 -22.43 -8.74
C ARG A 160 -7.31 -21.36 -7.85
N GLU A 161 -6.00 -21.15 -7.94
CA GLU A 161 -5.32 -20.09 -7.17
C GLU A 161 -5.85 -18.70 -7.54
N ILE A 162 -6.12 -18.44 -8.83
CA ILE A 162 -6.73 -17.18 -9.28
C ILE A 162 -8.14 -17.04 -8.71
N GLU A 163 -8.96 -18.08 -8.77
CA GLU A 163 -10.33 -18.08 -8.23
C GLU A 163 -10.33 -17.85 -6.70
N ASP A 164 -9.42 -18.50 -5.98
CA ASP A 164 -9.24 -18.33 -4.53
C ASP A 164 -8.79 -16.91 -4.18
N ASN A 165 -7.90 -16.31 -4.98
CA ASN A 165 -7.49 -14.93 -4.76
C ASN A 165 -8.63 -13.94 -5.07
N LEU A 166 -9.39 -14.16 -6.14
CA LEU A 166 -10.56 -13.33 -6.47
C LEU A 166 -11.63 -13.38 -5.38
N THR A 167 -11.86 -14.55 -4.79
CA THR A 167 -12.81 -14.69 -3.67
C THR A 167 -12.31 -14.01 -2.41
N LYS A 168 -11.02 -14.15 -2.06
CA LYS A 168 -10.39 -13.41 -0.95
C LYS A 168 -10.46 -11.90 -1.15
N ASP A 169 -10.09 -11.40 -2.32
CA ASP A 169 -10.14 -9.97 -2.64
C ASP A 169 -11.58 -9.43 -2.54
N ALA A 170 -12.56 -10.19 -3.03
CA ALA A 170 -13.98 -9.84 -2.91
C ALA A 170 -14.45 -9.81 -1.44
N GLU A 171 -14.03 -10.77 -0.62
CA GLU A 171 -14.31 -10.77 0.81
C GLU A 171 -13.64 -9.59 1.54
N GLU A 172 -12.37 -9.32 1.25
CA GLU A 172 -11.62 -8.20 1.83
C GLU A 172 -12.25 -6.86 1.45
N TYR A 173 -12.63 -6.70 0.18
CA TYR A 173 -13.38 -5.55 -0.29
C TYR A 173 -14.72 -5.41 0.45
N SER A 174 -15.49 -6.49 0.60
CA SER A 174 -16.74 -6.47 1.35
C SER A 174 -16.53 -6.11 2.81
N LYS A 175 -15.51 -6.67 3.48
CA LYS A 175 -15.15 -6.34 4.87
C LYS A 175 -14.77 -4.87 5.00
N LEU A 176 -13.96 -4.34 4.08
CA LEU A 176 -13.57 -2.94 4.07
C LEU A 176 -14.78 -2.03 3.82
N LYS A 177 -15.66 -2.39 2.87
CA LYS A 177 -16.89 -1.66 2.57
C LYS A 177 -17.78 -1.56 3.81
N ILE A 178 -18.03 -2.67 4.50
CA ILE A 178 -18.82 -2.69 5.74
C ILE A 178 -18.19 -1.80 6.81
N LYS A 179 -16.85 -1.85 6.99
CA LYS A 179 -16.16 -0.98 7.95
C LYS A 179 -16.36 0.51 7.61
N LEU A 180 -16.14 0.89 6.36
CA LEU A 180 -16.32 2.28 5.92
C LEU A 180 -17.78 2.73 6.04
N GLU A 181 -18.74 1.88 5.70
CA GLU A 181 -20.18 2.18 5.89
C GLU A 181 -20.52 2.39 7.37
N ASN A 182 -19.97 1.57 8.28
CA ASN A 182 -20.15 1.73 9.73
C ASN A 182 -19.49 3.01 10.26
N ASP A 183 -18.29 3.35 9.79
CA ASP A 183 -17.59 4.58 10.17
C ASP A 183 -18.38 5.80 9.70
N VAL A 184 -18.93 5.77 8.49
CA VAL A 184 -19.82 6.83 7.97
C VAL A 184 -21.07 6.97 8.83
N GLN A 185 -21.73 5.87 9.21
CA GLN A 185 -22.89 5.91 10.10
C GLN A 185 -22.55 6.51 11.47
N THR A 186 -21.42 6.10 12.05
CA THR A 186 -20.96 6.62 13.36
C THR A 186 -20.68 8.12 13.29
N LEU A 187 -20.03 8.59 12.23
CA LEU A 187 -19.77 10.02 12.01
C LEU A 187 -21.07 10.81 11.78
N GLN A 188 -22.06 10.23 11.10
CA GLN A 188 -23.37 10.85 10.93
C GLN A 188 -24.09 11.00 12.27
N GLU A 189 -24.10 9.96 13.11
CA GLU A 189 -24.69 10.00 14.45
C GLU A 189 -24.03 11.06 15.33
N GLN A 190 -22.69 11.12 15.34
CA GLN A 190 -21.94 12.16 16.06
C GLN A 190 -22.27 13.57 15.56
N LEU A 191 -22.47 13.75 14.25
CA LEU A 191 -22.81 15.04 13.67
C LEU A 191 -24.24 15.46 14.03
N GLU A 192 -25.18 14.51 14.07
CA GLU A 192 -26.55 14.76 14.54
C GLU A 192 -26.59 15.09 16.03
N GLU A 193 -25.83 14.38 16.87
CA GLU A 193 -25.69 14.68 18.30
C GLU A 193 -25.09 16.08 18.51
N MET A 194 -24.04 16.42 17.75
CA MET A 194 -23.43 17.74 17.78
C MET A 194 -24.43 18.83 17.33
N ARG A 195 -25.23 18.59 16.29
CA ARG A 195 -26.29 19.51 15.87
C ARG A 195 -27.33 19.71 16.96
N ALA A 196 -27.80 18.64 17.60
CA ALA A 196 -28.79 18.70 18.67
C ALA A 196 -28.26 19.49 19.88
N THR A 197 -27.00 19.24 20.28
CA THR A 197 -26.35 19.97 21.39
C THR A 197 -26.15 21.45 21.05
N TYR A 198 -25.74 21.78 19.83
CA TYR A 198 -25.67 23.18 19.40
C TYR A 198 -27.04 23.85 19.37
N GLN A 199 -28.08 23.19 18.86
CA GLN A 199 -29.43 23.73 18.85
C GLN A 199 -29.92 24.02 20.28
N LEU A 200 -29.73 23.07 21.20
CA LEU A 200 -30.06 23.26 22.61
C LEU A 200 -29.28 24.42 23.25
N ASN A 201 -27.98 24.55 22.95
CA ASN A 201 -27.17 25.64 23.46
C ASN A 201 -27.59 27.00 22.89
N THR A 202 -27.97 27.06 21.60
CA THR A 202 -28.55 28.27 21.00
C THR A 202 -29.83 28.66 21.70
N GLU A 203 -30.76 27.72 21.92
CA GLU A 203 -32.02 27.99 22.65
C GLU A 203 -31.76 28.46 24.09
N LYS A 204 -30.80 27.85 24.80
CA LYS A 204 -30.37 28.29 26.13
C LYS A 204 -29.79 29.70 26.10
N LEU A 205 -28.97 30.03 25.09
CA LEU A 205 -28.38 31.35 24.95
C LEU A 205 -29.45 32.41 24.66
N GLU A 206 -30.39 32.11 23.77
CA GLU A 206 -31.53 32.97 23.45
C GLU A 206 -32.43 33.20 24.67
N TYR A 207 -32.67 32.15 25.47
CA TYR A 207 -33.40 32.28 26.72
C TYR A 207 -32.66 33.19 27.71
N ASN A 208 -31.36 32.94 27.95
CA ASN A 208 -30.55 33.77 28.83
C ASN A 208 -30.50 35.22 28.36
N PHE A 209 -30.39 35.44 27.05
CA PHE A 209 -30.42 36.78 26.46
C PHE A 209 -31.76 37.49 26.71
N ARG A 210 -32.89 36.78 26.52
CA ARG A 210 -34.22 37.31 26.83
C ARG A 210 -34.35 37.68 28.30
N VAL A 211 -33.96 36.81 29.23
CA VAL A 211 -34.00 37.07 30.67
C VAL A 211 -33.13 38.27 31.05
N LEU A 212 -31.91 38.37 30.52
CA LEU A 212 -31.03 39.52 30.77
C LEU A 212 -31.62 40.81 30.20
N THR A 213 -32.26 40.75 29.03
CA THR A 213 -32.90 41.90 28.41
C THR A 213 -34.11 42.38 29.23
N GLU A 214 -34.95 41.45 29.69
CA GLU A 214 -36.07 41.76 30.59
C GLU A 214 -35.58 42.37 31.90
N ARG A 215 -34.56 41.78 32.53
CA ARG A 215 -33.95 42.32 33.75
C ARG A 215 -33.32 43.69 33.53
N ASP A 216 -32.66 43.93 32.40
CA ASP A 216 -32.12 45.24 32.06
C ASP A 216 -33.23 46.27 31.85
N ASN A 217 -34.34 45.89 31.21
CA ASN A 217 -35.52 46.75 31.08
C ASN A 217 -36.16 47.08 32.44
N GLU A 218 -36.31 46.09 33.33
CA GLU A 218 -36.79 46.29 34.70
C GLU A 218 -35.83 47.18 35.51
N ASN A 219 -34.52 46.93 35.44
CA ASN A 219 -33.50 47.76 36.07
C ASN A 219 -33.51 49.19 35.53
N LYS A 220 -33.65 49.39 34.23
CA LYS A 220 -33.79 50.72 33.61
C LYS A 220 -35.05 51.43 34.10
N SER A 221 -36.17 50.71 34.20
CA SER A 221 -37.44 51.24 34.72
C SER A 221 -37.32 51.66 36.19
N THR A 222 -36.76 50.79 37.05
CA THR A 222 -36.53 51.10 38.47
C THR A 222 -35.51 52.22 38.65
N LEU A 223 -34.42 52.26 37.88
CA LEU A 223 -33.45 53.36 37.86
C LEU A 223 -34.13 54.68 37.48
N ALA A 224 -34.99 54.68 36.45
CA ALA A 224 -35.74 55.85 36.05
C ALA A 224 -36.71 56.32 37.15
N GLN A 225 -37.38 55.39 37.83
CA GLN A 225 -38.24 55.68 38.99
C GLN A 225 -37.44 56.28 40.15
N GLN A 226 -36.30 55.68 40.52
CA GLN A 226 -35.44 56.17 41.58
C GLN A 226 -34.83 57.54 41.23
N LYS A 227 -34.42 57.77 39.98
CA LYS A 227 -33.92 59.06 39.51
C LYS A 227 -34.99 60.15 39.57
N ARG A 228 -36.24 59.84 39.19
CA ARG A 228 -37.38 60.75 39.38
C ARG A 228 -37.61 61.06 40.86
N ARG A 229 -37.56 60.06 41.74
CA ARG A 229 -37.69 60.24 43.20
C ARG A 229 -36.56 61.09 43.76
N GLN A 230 -35.31 60.82 43.36
CA GLN A 230 -34.14 61.58 43.75
C GLN A 230 -34.25 63.05 43.34
N ASN A 231 -34.70 63.33 42.11
CA ASN A 231 -34.90 64.70 41.65
C ASN A 231 -35.98 65.42 42.49
N ARG A 232 -37.13 64.79 42.75
CA ARG A 232 -38.17 65.36 43.64
C ARG A 232 -37.62 65.67 45.03
N LEU A 233 -36.82 64.78 45.62
CA LEU A 233 -36.20 65.01 46.93
C LEU A 233 -35.15 66.12 46.88
N LYS A 234 -34.34 66.20 45.82
CA LYS A 234 -33.39 67.30 45.60
C LYS A 234 -34.10 68.65 45.47
N ASP A 235 -35.18 68.71 44.70
CA ASP A 235 -35.99 69.91 44.52
C ASP A 235 -36.65 70.33 45.85
N ALA A 236 -37.20 69.38 46.61
CA ALA A 236 -37.77 69.63 47.92
C ALA A 236 -36.71 70.11 48.93
N LEU A 237 -35.52 69.51 48.92
CA LEU A 237 -34.40 69.93 49.76
C LEU A 237 -33.95 71.35 49.37
N SER A 238 -33.78 71.64 48.08
CA SER A 238 -33.40 72.97 47.60
C SER A 238 -34.44 74.03 47.99
N ALA A 239 -35.73 73.72 47.85
CA ALA A 239 -36.80 74.60 48.31
C ALA A 239 -36.78 74.82 49.84
N LEU A 240 -36.52 73.78 50.63
CA LEU A 240 -36.42 73.88 52.08
C LEU A 240 -35.19 74.70 52.51
N VAL A 241 -34.04 74.48 51.86
CA VAL A 241 -32.80 75.24 52.06
C VAL A 241 -33.02 76.72 51.71
N HIS A 242 -33.68 77.02 50.59
CA HIS A 242 -34.06 78.39 50.24
C HIS A 242 -34.96 79.04 51.29
N ARG A 243 -36.05 78.36 51.71
CA ARG A 243 -36.94 78.85 52.78
C ARG A 243 -36.21 79.07 54.10
N TYR A 244 -35.29 78.16 54.46
CA TYR A 244 -34.46 78.31 55.65
C TYR A 244 -33.56 79.55 55.56
N HIS A 245 -32.87 79.76 54.44
CA HIS A 245 -32.03 80.94 54.23
C HIS A 245 -32.84 82.24 54.22
N GLU A 246 -34.04 82.26 53.63
CA GLU A 246 -34.95 83.41 53.70
C GLU A 246 -35.43 83.69 55.13
N ALA A 247 -35.80 82.65 55.88
CA ALA A 247 -36.19 82.76 57.29
C ALA A 247 -35.03 83.24 58.17
N ASP A 248 -33.82 82.70 57.99
CA ASP A 248 -32.62 83.13 58.71
C ASP A 248 -32.26 84.59 58.36
N ALA A 249 -32.30 84.97 57.09
CA ALA A 249 -32.03 86.34 56.66
C ALA A 249 -33.04 87.35 57.24
N THR A 250 -34.34 87.00 57.25
CA THR A 250 -35.37 87.85 57.86
C THR A 250 -35.25 87.92 59.37
N ALA A 251 -34.93 86.81 60.04
CA ALA A 251 -34.67 86.79 61.48
C ALA A 251 -33.45 87.63 61.86
N ARG A 252 -32.34 87.53 61.11
CA ARG A 252 -31.14 88.37 61.29
C ARG A 252 -31.46 89.86 61.10
N ARG A 253 -32.14 90.24 60.02
CA ARG A 253 -32.57 91.63 59.79
C ARG A 253 -33.42 92.17 60.92
N ARG A 254 -34.39 91.38 61.42
CA ARG A 254 -35.21 91.77 62.58
C ARG A 254 -34.36 91.96 63.82
N ASN A 255 -33.39 91.08 64.08
CA ASN A 255 -32.51 91.17 65.23
C ASN A 255 -31.61 92.41 65.15
N ASP A 256 -31.07 92.72 63.97
CA ASP A 256 -30.28 93.94 63.73
C ASP A 256 -31.12 95.20 63.96
N GLU A 257 -32.35 95.25 63.41
CA GLU A 257 -33.28 96.38 63.63
C GLU A 257 -33.65 96.55 65.11
N LEU A 258 -33.93 95.46 65.83
CA LEU A 258 -34.23 95.47 67.26
C LEU A 258 -33.01 95.93 68.07
N THR A 259 -31.81 95.49 67.71
CA THR A 259 -30.57 95.88 68.38
C THR A 259 -30.27 97.36 68.18
N GLU A 260 -30.48 97.91 66.98
CA GLU A 260 -30.33 99.35 66.74
C GLU A 260 -31.40 100.19 67.47
N LYS A 261 -32.66 99.74 67.46
CA LYS A 261 -33.72 100.39 68.25
C LYS A 261 -33.39 100.37 69.74
N TYR A 262 -32.89 99.25 70.26
CA TYR A 262 -32.44 99.14 71.65
C TYR A 262 -31.31 100.13 71.95
N ARG A 263 -30.24 100.16 71.13
CA ARG A 263 -29.13 101.11 71.28
C ARG A 263 -29.57 102.56 71.27
N LEU A 264 -30.49 102.93 70.36
CA LEU A 264 -31.02 104.29 70.27
C LEU A 264 -31.79 104.67 71.54
N VAL A 265 -32.66 103.79 72.02
CA VAL A 265 -33.45 104.01 73.25
C VAL A 265 -32.54 104.10 74.46
N THR A 266 -31.53 103.23 74.59
CA THR A 266 -30.56 103.30 75.69
C THR A 266 -29.77 104.61 75.66
N LYS A 267 -29.40 105.10 74.47
CA LYS A 267 -28.72 106.40 74.32
C LYS A 267 -29.65 107.56 74.74
N GLN A 268 -30.89 107.56 74.27
CA GLN A 268 -31.89 108.56 74.65
C GLN A 268 -32.16 108.56 76.16
N TYR A 269 -32.20 107.38 76.78
CA TYR A 269 -32.38 107.24 78.24
C TYR A 269 -31.19 107.83 79.03
N ARG A 270 -29.95 107.58 78.58
CA ARG A 270 -28.75 108.19 79.19
C ARG A 270 -28.72 109.71 79.03
N ASP A 271 -29.07 110.22 77.85
CA ASP A 271 -29.15 111.66 77.60
C ASP A 271 -30.24 112.33 78.45
N LEU A 272 -31.36 111.63 78.69
CA LEU A 272 -32.44 112.11 79.56
C LEU A 272 -32.01 112.16 81.02
N GLN A 273 -31.33 111.13 81.54
CA GLN A 273 -30.76 111.16 82.90
C GLN A 273 -29.75 112.29 83.08
N ALA A 274 -28.88 112.54 82.08
CA ALA A 274 -27.93 113.64 82.12
C ALA A 274 -28.63 115.02 82.18
N LYS A 275 -29.71 115.19 81.39
CA LYS A 275 -30.55 116.40 81.44
C LYS A 275 -31.26 116.58 82.78
N PHE A 276 -31.82 115.51 83.35
CA PHE A 276 -32.47 115.56 84.66
C PHE A 276 -31.52 116.05 85.77
N ARG A 277 -30.32 115.48 85.85
CA ARG A 277 -29.30 115.92 86.84
C ARG A 277 -28.89 117.39 86.64
N HIS A 278 -28.82 117.85 85.39
CA HIS A 278 -28.48 119.24 85.09
C HIS A 278 -29.60 120.20 85.53
N PHE A 279 -30.86 119.86 85.28
CA PHE A 279 -32.01 120.66 85.70
C PHE A 279 -32.17 120.71 87.23
N GLU A 280 -32.00 119.59 87.95
CA GLU A 280 -32.03 119.57 89.42
C GLU A 280 -30.97 120.50 90.03
N ALA A 281 -29.75 120.47 89.51
CA ALA A 281 -28.66 121.33 89.96
C ALA A 281 -28.94 122.82 89.67
N GLN A 282 -29.59 123.13 88.55
CA GLN A 282 -29.89 124.50 88.15
C GLN A 282 -31.07 125.09 88.96
N ASP A 283 -32.12 124.31 89.21
CA ASP A 283 -33.29 124.75 89.97
C ASP A 283 -32.99 124.95 91.46
N THR A 284 -32.19 124.05 92.07
CA THR A 284 -31.73 124.22 93.46
C THR A 284 -30.86 125.47 93.62
N GLY A 285 -29.97 125.74 92.66
CA GLY A 285 -29.15 126.96 92.63
C GLY A 285 -29.99 128.23 92.50
N ARG A 286 -31.00 128.23 91.62
CA ARG A 286 -31.88 129.39 91.42
C ARG A 286 -32.74 129.68 92.65
N ARG A 287 -33.24 128.63 93.32
CA ARG A 287 -34.06 128.76 94.55
C ARG A 287 -33.25 129.37 95.70
N ALA A 288 -32.00 128.94 95.89
CA ALA A 288 -31.12 129.46 96.94
C ALA A 288 -30.67 130.92 96.69
N ALA A 289 -30.61 131.37 95.43
CA ALA A 289 -30.28 132.75 95.09
C ALA A 289 -31.44 133.72 95.37
N VAL A 290 -32.66 133.31 95.02
CA VAL A 290 -33.88 134.12 95.27
C VAL A 290 -34.17 134.28 96.76
N TRP A 291 -33.94 133.22 97.55
CA TRP A 291 -34.13 133.27 99.01
C TRP A 291 -33.25 134.33 99.68
N ARG A 292 -31.95 134.36 99.34
CA ARG A 292 -31.00 135.34 99.90
C ARG A 292 -31.36 136.78 99.53
N MET A 293 -31.78 137.04 98.29
CA MET A 293 -32.13 138.38 97.84
C MET A 293 -33.30 138.97 98.64
N HIS A 294 -34.33 138.17 98.94
CA HIS A 294 -35.49 138.62 99.70
C HIS A 294 -35.19 138.76 101.21
N GLU A 295 -34.29 137.94 101.76
CA GLU A 295 -33.89 138.05 103.17
C GLU A 295 -33.18 139.40 103.45
N ASP A 296 -32.30 139.82 102.53
CA ASP A 296 -31.56 141.08 102.67
C ASP A 296 -32.47 142.32 102.51
N GLU A 297 -33.44 142.31 101.59
CA GLU A 297 -34.42 143.41 101.43
C GLU A 297 -35.29 143.60 102.67
N VAL A 298 -35.71 142.51 103.31
CA VAL A 298 -36.54 142.55 104.54
C VAL A 298 -35.73 143.09 105.71
N ARG A 299 -34.45 142.68 105.83
CA ARG A 299 -33.54 143.13 106.89
C ARG A 299 -33.32 144.65 106.83
N GLU A 300 -33.20 145.22 105.64
CA GLU A 300 -33.01 146.66 105.45
C GLU A 300 -34.27 147.48 105.81
N ARG A 301 -35.47 146.96 105.51
CA ARG A 301 -36.74 147.61 105.89
C ARG A 301 -37.00 147.58 107.40
N VAL A 302 -36.63 146.50 108.09
CA VAL A 302 -36.74 146.40 109.55
C VAL A 302 -35.88 147.47 110.24
N ASP A 303 -34.66 147.70 109.76
CA ASP A 303 -33.79 148.75 110.29
C ASP A 303 -34.32 150.17 110.08
N GLN A 304 -35.06 150.40 109.00
CA GLN A 304 -35.67 151.70 108.71
C GLN A 304 -36.83 151.99 109.68
N VAL A 305 -37.64 150.97 109.99
CA VAL A 305 -38.74 151.05 110.96
C VAL A 305 -38.23 151.23 112.38
N LEU A 306 -37.15 150.53 112.76
CA LEU A 306 -36.52 150.69 114.07
C LEU A 306 -35.94 152.10 114.25
N ARG A 307 -35.36 152.69 113.20
CA ARG A 307 -34.89 154.09 113.20
C ARG A 307 -36.03 155.09 113.32
N ALA A 308 -37.13 154.90 112.59
CA ALA A 308 -38.32 155.76 112.72
C ALA A 308 -38.92 155.69 114.14
N SER A 309 -38.98 154.49 114.74
CA SER A 309 -39.47 154.28 116.10
C SER A 309 -38.64 155.02 117.15
N ARG A 310 -37.30 155.04 116.99
CA ARG A 310 -36.39 155.78 117.88
C ARG A 310 -36.60 157.29 117.84
N VAL A 311 -36.84 157.86 116.66
CA VAL A 311 -37.04 159.31 116.51
C VAL A 311 -38.36 159.75 117.14
N ILE A 312 -39.44 158.98 116.95
CA ILE A 312 -40.76 159.29 117.52
C ILE A 312 -40.71 159.25 119.06
N HIS A 313 -40.07 158.22 119.62
CA HIS A 313 -39.99 158.07 121.08
C HIS A 313 -39.15 159.16 121.75
N ALA A 314 -38.08 159.64 121.10
CA ALA A 314 -37.20 160.66 121.68
C ALA A 314 -37.74 162.10 121.57
N GLN A 315 -38.43 162.46 120.48
CA GLN A 315 -38.79 163.87 120.21
C GLN A 315 -40.22 164.26 120.60
N GLN A 316 -41.19 163.33 120.63
CA GLN A 316 -42.60 163.68 120.92
C GLN A 316 -43.13 163.19 122.28
N LEU A 317 -42.50 162.19 122.90
CA LEU A 317 -43.09 161.49 124.05
C LEU A 317 -42.26 161.58 125.36
N GLY A 318 -41.04 162.12 125.32
CA GLY A 318 -40.21 162.32 126.52
C GLY A 318 -39.87 161.03 127.28
N TRP A 319 -39.92 159.85 126.63
CA TRP A 319 -39.66 158.54 127.23
C TRP A 319 -38.35 157.93 126.68
N GLU A 320 -37.66 157.14 127.51
CA GLU A 320 -36.49 156.37 127.07
C GLU A 320 -36.91 155.23 126.11
N TRP A 321 -36.41 155.28 124.87
CA TRP A 321 -36.63 154.24 123.87
C TRP A 321 -35.74 153.01 124.11
N ARG A 322 -36.31 151.79 124.00
CA ARG A 322 -35.57 150.52 123.99
C ARG A 322 -35.88 149.71 122.73
N PRO A 323 -34.87 149.07 122.08
CA PRO A 323 -35.08 148.24 120.91
C PRO A 323 -35.78 146.90 121.24
N PRO A 324 -36.67 146.38 120.36
CA PRO A 324 -37.27 145.04 120.52
C PRO A 324 -36.26 143.90 120.24
N ASN A 325 -36.47 142.75 120.88
CA ASN A 325 -35.62 141.56 120.70
C ASN A 325 -35.86 140.90 119.31
N LEU A 326 -34.81 140.77 118.50
CA LEU A 326 -34.85 140.37 117.08
C LEU A 326 -34.69 138.85 116.83
N GLU A 327 -34.57 138.05 117.89
CA GLU A 327 -34.33 136.60 117.81
C GLU A 327 -35.50 135.79 117.21
N LEU A 328 -36.71 136.37 117.12
CA LEU A 328 -37.88 135.70 116.56
C LEU A 328 -37.91 135.62 115.01
N LEU A 329 -37.00 136.32 114.32
CA LEU A 329 -37.00 136.42 112.85
C LEU A 329 -36.12 135.38 112.13
N TYR A 330 -35.29 134.62 112.86
CA TYR A 330 -34.21 133.83 112.26
C TYR A 330 -34.29 132.32 112.50
N ASP A 331 -35.47 131.78 112.82
CA ASP A 331 -35.61 130.35 113.05
C ASP A 331 -36.59 129.70 112.06
N ARG A 332 -36.06 129.16 110.96
CA ARG A 332 -36.05 127.70 110.74
C ARG A 332 -35.54 127.29 109.36
N ASP A 333 -34.72 126.25 109.42
CA ASP A 333 -34.25 125.36 108.37
C ASP A 333 -35.34 124.85 107.43
N HIS A 334 -34.96 124.62 106.18
CA HIS A 334 -35.49 123.51 105.38
C HIS A 334 -34.35 122.77 104.67
N VAL A 335 -33.99 121.64 105.29
CA VAL A 335 -33.43 120.44 104.67
C VAL A 335 -34.60 119.62 104.11
N GLU A 336 -34.49 119.15 102.86
CA GLU A 336 -35.07 117.89 102.35
C GLU A 336 -34.10 117.39 101.24
N GLU A 337 -33.40 116.26 101.38
CA GLU A 337 -33.86 114.86 101.21
C GLU A 337 -34.51 114.63 99.83
N GLY A 338 -34.16 113.66 98.98
CA GLY A 338 -33.59 112.32 99.16
C GLY A 338 -34.38 111.38 98.21
N GLY A 339 -33.74 110.43 97.51
CA GLY A 339 -34.48 109.49 96.66
C GLY A 339 -33.63 108.53 95.83
N ALA A 340 -33.34 107.36 96.40
CA ALA A 340 -32.74 106.19 95.76
C ALA A 340 -33.79 105.17 95.28
N ALA A 341 -33.51 104.43 94.19
CA ALA A 341 -33.99 103.08 93.89
C ALA A 341 -33.23 102.55 92.64
N ALA A 342 -32.37 101.53 92.78
CA ALA A 342 -32.63 100.10 92.56
C ALA A 342 -32.74 99.73 91.06
N GLU A 343 -31.68 99.11 90.53
CA GLU A 343 -31.62 97.69 90.13
C GLU A 343 -32.21 97.43 88.73
N GLU A 344 -31.35 97.06 87.78
CA GLU A 344 -31.56 95.81 87.04
C GLU A 344 -30.28 95.37 86.31
N GLN A 345 -30.07 94.06 86.38
CA GLN A 345 -28.97 93.30 85.82
C GLN A 345 -29.10 93.24 84.30
N GLU A 346 -27.99 93.40 83.57
CA GLU A 346 -27.90 92.88 82.20
C GLU A 346 -26.62 92.05 82.07
N LYS A 347 -26.81 90.73 82.19
CA LYS A 347 -25.94 89.74 81.57
C LYS A 347 -26.15 89.82 80.06
N LYS A 348 -25.07 90.07 79.33
CA LYS A 348 -24.68 89.28 78.15
C LYS A 348 -23.17 89.36 77.98
#